data_AF-A0A8C1S722-F1
#
_entry.id   AF-A0A8C1S722-F1
#
_cell.length_a   1.000
_cell.length_b   1.000
_cell.length_c   1.000
_cell.angle_alpha   90.00
_cell.angle_beta   90.00
_cell.angle_gamma   90.00
#
_symmetry.space_group_name_H-M   'P 1'
#
loop_
_entity.id
_entity.type
_entity.pdbx_description
1 polymer ?
#
loop_
_entity_poly.entity_id
_entity_poly.type
_entity_poly.pdbx_seq_one_letter_code
_entity_poly.pdbx_strand_id
1 'polypeptide(L)'
;MSRGTGIIPDESMFNEFKRQCLSTENWLSKYDKNDMEVWVEVAPLSASTNSKGNLSKVHKIKCRMNIKDVSAATMFDVLHDGMYRKTWDPTMLESFDIARLAPNADVGYYSWLCPNPLKNRDVVTLRSWQASANEYVIINFSVKHPKFPPRKDLVRAVSLLTGYLIQPKGPNSCIFTYLSQADPRGSLPKWVVNKGSQVLAPKVLRSVHKAGQNYPAWKAANSPDHKPWLYPIQSELPMMDPAELSIQRGDSLENVDESLTKDAKESEDSS
;
A
#
# COMPACT_ATOMS: atom_id res chain seq x y z
N MET A 1 -29.27 -19.12 -8.16
CA MET A 1 -27.84 -19.36 -8.49
C MET A 1 -27.09 -18.07 -8.21
N SER A 2 -26.30 -17.99 -7.14
CA SER A 2 -25.53 -16.79 -6.80
C SER A 2 -24.35 -16.64 -7.77
N ARG A 3 -24.16 -15.44 -8.31
CA ARG A 3 -22.93 -15.10 -9.04
C ARG A 3 -21.77 -15.17 -8.06
N GLY A 4 -20.86 -16.12 -8.24
CA GLY A 4 -19.59 -16.14 -7.54
C GLY A 4 -18.71 -15.01 -8.06
N THR A 5 -18.76 -13.85 -7.43
CA THR A 5 -17.77 -12.78 -7.65
C THR A 5 -16.44 -13.25 -7.09
N GLY A 6 -15.50 -13.59 -7.96
CA GLY A 6 -14.16 -14.01 -7.57
C GLY A 6 -13.41 -12.93 -6.79
N ILE A 7 -12.37 -13.32 -6.04
CA ILE A 7 -11.57 -12.39 -5.24
C ILE A 7 -10.66 -11.48 -6.11
N ILE A 8 -10.44 -11.81 -7.38
CA ILE A 8 -9.67 -10.97 -8.31
C ILE A 8 -10.49 -9.68 -8.62
N PRO A 9 -9.89 -8.48 -8.52
CA PRO A 9 -10.53 -7.22 -8.88
C PRO A 9 -11.08 -7.18 -10.30
N ASP A 10 -12.32 -6.73 -10.42
CA ASP A 10 -12.98 -6.41 -11.68
C ASP A 10 -12.77 -4.94 -12.08
N GLU A 11 -13.24 -4.58 -13.27
CA GLU A 11 -13.16 -3.22 -13.80
C GLU A 11 -13.88 -2.18 -12.90
N SER A 12 -14.95 -2.59 -12.21
CA SER A 12 -15.67 -1.71 -11.29
C SER A 12 -14.78 -1.28 -10.13
N MET A 13 -13.96 -2.19 -9.58
CA MET A 13 -13.01 -1.87 -8.52
C MET A 13 -11.91 -0.91 -8.98
N PHE A 14 -11.37 -1.10 -10.19
CA PHE A 14 -10.39 -0.17 -10.77
C PHE A 14 -10.99 1.23 -11.04
N ASN A 15 -12.20 1.30 -11.59
CA ASN A 15 -12.88 2.56 -11.86
C ASN A 15 -13.25 3.31 -10.57
N GLU A 16 -13.70 2.61 -9.53
CA GLU A 16 -13.96 3.19 -8.21
C GLU A 16 -12.68 3.67 -7.52
N PHE A 17 -11.58 2.92 -7.61
CA PHE A 17 -10.28 3.35 -7.09
C PHE A 17 -9.81 4.66 -7.76
N LYS A 18 -9.86 4.72 -9.11
CA LYS A 18 -9.54 5.95 -9.88
C LYS A 18 -10.42 7.12 -9.45
N ARG A 19 -11.74 6.91 -9.30
CA ARG A 19 -12.67 7.93 -8.83
C ARG A 19 -12.29 8.48 -7.44
N GLN A 20 -11.87 7.63 -6.50
CA GLN A 20 -11.41 8.06 -5.18
C GLN A 20 -10.08 8.84 -5.22
N CYS A 21 -9.14 8.45 -6.09
CA CYS A 21 -7.92 9.21 -6.33
C CYS A 21 -8.22 10.62 -6.84
N LEU A 22 -9.11 10.73 -7.84
CA LEU A 22 -9.41 12.00 -8.52
C LEU A 22 -10.42 12.89 -7.76
N SER A 23 -11.23 12.34 -6.86
CA SER A 23 -12.21 13.10 -6.08
C SER A 23 -11.58 14.18 -5.19
N THR A 24 -12.13 15.39 -5.21
CA THR A 24 -11.77 16.51 -4.32
C THR A 24 -12.64 16.59 -3.06
N GLU A 25 -13.69 15.77 -2.97
CA GLU A 25 -14.69 15.80 -1.89
C GLU A 25 -14.23 15.06 -0.64
N ASN A 26 -14.63 15.55 0.55
CA ASN A 26 -14.36 14.92 1.85
C ASN A 26 -12.87 14.70 2.17
N TRP A 27 -11.97 15.48 1.56
CA TRP A 27 -10.52 15.44 1.81
C TRP A 27 -10.04 16.70 2.55
N LEU A 28 -9.34 16.52 3.67
CA LEU A 28 -8.65 17.60 4.38
C LEU A 28 -7.16 17.57 4.03
N SER A 29 -6.66 18.64 3.42
CA SER A 29 -5.23 18.79 3.16
C SER A 29 -4.45 18.86 4.47
N LYS A 30 -3.32 18.14 4.51
CA LYS A 30 -2.36 18.08 5.62
C LYS A 30 -0.97 18.53 5.21
N TYR A 31 -0.65 18.46 3.92
CA TYR A 31 0.60 18.90 3.32
C TYR A 31 0.34 19.34 1.88
N ASP A 32 0.93 20.45 1.45
CA ASP A 32 0.87 20.94 0.06
C ASP A 32 2.10 21.83 -0.17
N LYS A 33 3.23 21.24 -0.59
CA LYS A 33 4.53 21.89 -0.82
C LYS A 33 5.37 21.06 -1.80
N ASN A 34 6.25 21.70 -2.57
CA ASN A 34 7.25 21.04 -3.41
C ASN A 34 6.66 19.98 -4.35
N ASP A 35 5.63 20.34 -5.12
CA ASP A 35 4.92 19.43 -6.04
C ASP A 35 4.28 18.19 -5.38
N MET A 36 4.19 18.13 -4.05
CA MET A 36 3.57 17.05 -3.28
C MET A 36 2.39 17.56 -2.43
N GLU A 37 1.29 16.83 -2.51
CA GLU A 37 0.07 17.06 -1.73
C GLU A 37 -0.27 15.80 -0.90
N VAL A 38 -0.74 15.98 0.34
CA VAL A 38 -1.24 14.90 1.20
C VAL A 38 -2.55 15.31 1.84
N TRP A 39 -3.57 14.45 1.74
CA TRP A 39 -4.88 14.61 2.34
C TRP A 39 -5.26 13.42 3.21
N VAL A 40 -6.14 13.66 4.18
CA VAL A 40 -6.82 12.61 4.95
C VAL A 40 -8.33 12.73 4.76
N GLU A 41 -9.03 11.60 4.72
CA GLU A 41 -10.49 11.59 4.60
C GLU A 41 -11.16 12.14 5.88
N VAL A 42 -12.12 13.03 5.68
CA VAL A 42 -13.04 13.54 6.69
C VAL A 42 -14.38 12.83 6.54
N ALA A 43 -15.00 12.41 7.64
CA ALA A 43 -16.35 11.88 7.57
C ALA A 43 -17.36 12.99 7.23
N PRO A 44 -18.35 12.75 6.34
CA PRO A 44 -19.45 13.69 6.14
C PRO A 44 -20.15 14.00 7.47
N LEU A 45 -20.55 15.26 7.67
CA LEU A 45 -21.16 15.75 8.92
C LEU A 45 -22.43 14.97 9.34
N SER A 46 -23.11 14.30 8.40
CA SER A 46 -24.29 13.46 8.64
C SER A 46 -23.98 12.07 9.23
N ALA A 47 -22.71 11.67 9.36
CA ALA A 47 -22.31 10.36 9.87
C ALA A 47 -22.16 10.30 11.41
N SER A 48 -22.67 11.29 12.15
CA SER A 48 -22.62 11.30 13.61
C SER A 48 -23.70 10.38 14.22
N THR A 49 -23.26 9.57 15.20
CA THR A 49 -24.10 8.88 16.20
C THR A 49 -25.19 7.92 15.69
N ASN A 50 -24.76 6.70 15.31
CA ASN A 50 -25.57 5.51 15.64
C ASN A 50 -25.24 5.05 17.06
N SER A 51 -26.26 4.78 17.86
CA SER A 51 -26.22 4.56 19.32
C SER A 51 -25.71 3.18 19.77
N LYS A 52 -24.70 2.65 19.08
CA LYS A 52 -23.84 1.54 19.53
C LYS A 52 -22.39 1.89 19.17
N GLY A 53 -21.67 2.47 20.14
CA GLY A 53 -20.41 3.19 19.92
C GLY A 53 -19.20 2.31 19.59
N ASN A 54 -19.22 1.58 18.48
CA ASN A 54 -18.03 0.94 17.96
C ASN A 54 -18.08 0.72 16.43
N LEU A 55 -17.61 1.73 15.68
CA LEU A 55 -17.08 1.51 14.33
C LEU A 55 -15.87 2.44 14.15
N SER A 56 -14.67 1.93 14.43
CA SER A 56 -13.43 2.60 14.09
C SER A 56 -13.32 2.66 12.56
N LYS A 57 -13.75 3.77 11.94
CA LYS A 57 -13.60 3.95 10.49
C LYS A 57 -12.10 4.10 10.20
N VAL A 58 -11.51 3.06 9.64
CA VAL A 58 -10.13 3.06 9.14
C VAL A 58 -9.96 4.25 8.20
N HIS A 59 -9.15 5.23 8.62
CA HIS A 59 -8.96 6.48 7.89
C HIS A 59 -8.28 6.24 6.55
N LYS A 60 -8.72 6.96 5.51
CA LYS A 60 -8.00 7.00 4.23
C LYS A 60 -6.97 8.12 4.24
N ILE A 61 -5.81 7.83 3.66
CA ILE A 61 -4.80 8.82 3.27
C ILE A 61 -4.66 8.82 1.75
N LYS A 62 -4.60 10.01 1.16
CA LYS A 62 -4.28 10.22 -0.24
C LYS A 62 -3.04 11.09 -0.35
N CYS A 63 -2.13 10.72 -1.24
CA CYS A 63 -0.91 11.46 -1.53
C CYS A 63 -0.82 11.66 -3.05
N ARG A 64 -0.51 12.86 -3.52
CA ARG A 64 -0.24 13.15 -4.94
C ARG A 64 1.13 13.79 -5.08
N MET A 65 1.81 13.51 -6.18
CA MET A 65 3.10 14.09 -6.52
C MET A 65 3.16 14.35 -8.03
N ASN A 66 3.57 15.55 -8.41
CA ASN A 66 3.78 15.95 -9.80
C ASN A 66 5.25 15.73 -10.18
N ILE A 67 5.54 14.60 -10.82
CA ILE A 67 6.89 14.17 -11.19
C ILE A 67 7.22 14.72 -12.59
N LYS A 68 8.31 15.49 -12.69
CA LYS A 68 8.66 16.28 -13.89
C LYS A 68 9.81 15.69 -14.71
N ASP A 69 10.44 14.65 -14.19
CA ASP A 69 11.76 14.13 -14.60
C ASP A 69 11.85 12.59 -14.60
N VAL A 70 10.71 11.90 -14.43
CA VAL A 70 10.60 10.43 -14.53
C VAL A 70 9.31 10.07 -15.28
N SER A 71 9.40 9.11 -16.20
CA SER A 71 8.25 8.64 -16.98
C SER A 71 7.24 7.83 -16.13
N ALA A 72 5.97 7.82 -16.55
CA ALA A 72 4.93 7.00 -15.93
C ALA A 72 5.27 5.49 -15.96
N ALA A 73 5.87 5.01 -17.05
CA ALA A 73 6.28 3.60 -17.19
C ALA A 73 7.41 3.24 -16.22
N THR A 74 8.39 4.13 -16.05
CA THR A 74 9.47 3.96 -15.05
C THR A 74 8.90 3.89 -13.64
N MET A 75 7.94 4.75 -13.30
CA MET A 75 7.27 4.71 -11.99
C MET A 75 6.44 3.44 -11.80
N PHE A 76 5.82 2.90 -12.85
CA PHE A 76 5.10 1.63 -12.83
C PHE A 76 6.06 0.45 -12.57
N ASP A 77 7.19 0.39 -13.28
CA ASP A 77 8.22 -0.63 -13.06
C ASP A 77 8.76 -0.59 -11.61
N VAL A 78 9.03 0.60 -11.05
CA VAL A 78 9.53 0.78 -9.67
C VAL A 78 8.57 0.23 -8.60
N LEU A 79 7.27 0.23 -8.87
CA LEU A 79 6.26 -0.32 -7.95
C LEU A 79 6.11 -1.84 -8.05
N HIS A 80 6.48 -2.43 -9.19
CA HIS A 80 6.43 -3.88 -9.41
C HIS A 80 7.74 -4.59 -9.07
N ASP A 81 8.89 -3.96 -9.27
CA ASP A 81 10.20 -4.58 -9.09
C ASP A 81 10.56 -4.79 -7.60
N GLY A 82 10.11 -5.92 -7.05
CA GLY A 82 10.34 -6.32 -5.66
C GLY A 82 11.82 -6.56 -5.31
N MET A 83 12.68 -6.77 -6.30
CA MET A 83 14.13 -6.80 -6.11
C MET A 83 14.70 -5.39 -5.95
N TYR A 84 14.20 -4.42 -6.73
CA TYR A 84 14.56 -3.02 -6.56
C TYR A 84 14.03 -2.42 -5.26
N ARG A 85 12.84 -2.84 -4.80
CA ARG A 85 12.23 -2.33 -3.54
C ARG A 85 13.20 -2.36 -2.36
N LYS A 86 14.04 -3.41 -2.30
CA LYS A 86 15.05 -3.65 -1.27
C LYS A 86 16.14 -2.57 -1.21
N THR A 87 16.38 -1.82 -2.29
CA THR A 87 17.45 -0.82 -2.37
C THR A 87 16.99 0.59 -2.00
N TRP A 88 15.68 0.87 -1.96
CA TRP A 88 15.14 2.22 -1.78
C TRP A 88 14.10 2.35 -0.66
N ASP A 89 13.51 1.25 -0.18
CA ASP A 89 12.61 1.26 0.96
C ASP A 89 13.37 0.92 2.27
N PRO A 90 13.66 1.91 3.13
CA PRO A 90 14.45 1.70 4.34
C PRO A 90 13.65 1.05 5.48
N THR A 91 12.33 0.82 5.33
CA THR A 91 11.55 0.11 6.35
C THR A 91 11.22 -1.33 5.94
N MET A 92 11.39 -1.71 4.68
CA MET A 92 11.15 -3.09 4.24
C MET A 92 12.05 -4.07 5.01
N LEU A 93 11.43 -5.04 5.67
CA LEU A 93 12.10 -6.14 6.37
C LEU A 93 12.17 -7.38 5.47
N GLU A 94 11.06 -7.75 4.85
CA GLU A 94 10.94 -8.91 3.96
C GLU A 94 9.85 -8.65 2.91
N SER A 95 10.09 -9.05 1.66
CA SER A 95 9.12 -8.92 0.56
C SER A 95 9.37 -9.96 -0.52
N PHE A 96 8.30 -10.65 -0.93
CA PHE A 96 8.31 -11.63 -2.04
C PHE A 96 6.88 -11.86 -2.56
N ASP A 97 6.75 -12.15 -3.84
CA ASP A 97 5.49 -12.62 -4.42
C ASP A 97 5.36 -14.13 -4.17
N ILE A 98 4.15 -14.61 -3.84
CA ILE A 98 3.88 -15.98 -3.40
C ILE A 98 3.41 -16.85 -4.57
N ALA A 99 2.41 -16.36 -5.31
CA ALA A 99 1.77 -17.08 -6.41
C ALA A 99 1.05 -16.11 -7.36
N ARG A 100 0.84 -16.54 -8.60
CA ARG A 100 0.03 -15.82 -9.59
C ARG A 100 -1.41 -16.32 -9.60
N LEU A 101 -2.31 -15.37 -9.78
CA LEU A 101 -3.76 -15.57 -9.83
C LEU A 101 -4.31 -15.29 -11.24
N ALA A 102 -3.64 -14.42 -11.99
CA ALA A 102 -3.98 -14.03 -13.37
C ALA A 102 -2.72 -13.56 -14.14
N PRO A 103 -2.85 -13.16 -15.42
CA PRO A 103 -1.79 -12.41 -16.12
C PRO A 103 -1.43 -11.08 -15.45
N ASN A 104 -2.39 -10.45 -14.77
CA ASN A 104 -2.27 -9.13 -14.15
C ASN A 104 -2.66 -9.12 -12.66
N ALA A 105 -2.59 -10.28 -11.98
CA ALA A 105 -2.87 -10.38 -10.55
C ALA A 105 -2.01 -11.47 -9.88
N ASP A 106 -1.54 -11.15 -8.68
CA ASP A 106 -0.73 -12.02 -7.82
C ASP A 106 -1.14 -11.88 -6.35
N VAL A 107 -0.61 -12.79 -5.53
CA VAL A 107 -0.64 -12.70 -4.07
C VAL A 107 0.80 -12.63 -3.57
N GLY A 108 1.09 -11.72 -2.65
CA GLY A 108 2.44 -11.45 -2.15
C GLY A 108 2.49 -11.19 -0.65
N TYR A 109 3.71 -11.24 -0.11
CA TYR A 109 4.05 -10.94 1.28
C TYR A 109 4.89 -9.67 1.36
N TYR A 110 4.61 -8.84 2.36
CA TYR A 110 5.42 -7.68 2.71
C TYR A 110 5.43 -7.46 4.21
N SER A 111 6.61 -7.27 4.81
CA SER A 111 6.78 -6.88 6.21
C SER A 111 7.72 -5.68 6.36
N TRP A 112 7.51 -4.91 7.42
CA TRP A 112 8.27 -3.68 7.65
C TRP A 112 8.58 -3.38 9.11
N LEU A 113 9.73 -2.73 9.28
CA LEU A 113 10.22 -2.15 10.52
C LEU A 113 9.30 -1.03 10.99
N CYS A 114 8.93 -1.06 12.27
CA CYS A 114 8.24 0.02 12.95
C CYS A 114 9.17 0.71 13.95
N PRO A 115 8.94 2.00 14.27
CA PRO A 115 9.72 2.67 15.30
C PRO A 115 9.52 2.00 16.66
N ASN A 116 10.61 1.70 17.36
CA ASN A 116 10.56 1.23 18.74
C ASN A 116 9.71 2.20 19.60
N PRO A 117 8.89 1.69 20.53
CA PRO A 117 8.83 0.29 20.97
C PRO A 117 7.75 -0.55 20.26
N LEU A 118 7.17 -0.06 19.15
CA LEU A 118 6.11 -0.77 18.42
C LEU A 118 6.63 -2.03 17.72
N LYS A 119 5.84 -3.11 17.70
CA LYS A 119 6.20 -4.34 16.97
C LYS A 119 6.25 -4.10 15.47
N ASN A 120 7.10 -4.85 14.75
CA ASN A 120 7.12 -4.81 13.28
C ASN A 120 5.78 -5.34 12.71
N ARG A 121 5.41 -4.93 11.50
CA ARG A 121 4.13 -5.31 10.88
C ARG A 121 4.36 -6.20 9.66
N ASP A 122 3.39 -7.05 9.34
CA ASP A 122 3.30 -7.75 8.06
C ASP A 122 1.92 -7.66 7.40
N VAL A 123 1.88 -7.88 6.10
CA VAL A 123 0.67 -8.07 5.29
C VAL A 123 0.86 -9.22 4.30
N VAL A 124 -0.23 -9.91 4.04
CA VAL A 124 -0.42 -10.73 2.83
C VAL A 124 -1.47 -10.00 2.00
N THR A 125 -1.17 -9.70 0.74
CA THR A 125 -2.07 -8.94 -0.14
C THR A 125 -2.27 -9.64 -1.47
N LEU A 126 -3.50 -9.57 -1.99
CA LEU A 126 -3.74 -9.75 -3.41
C LEU A 126 -3.47 -8.39 -4.07
N ARG A 127 -2.64 -8.37 -5.12
CA ARG A 127 -2.35 -7.21 -5.95
C ARG A 127 -2.83 -7.48 -7.37
N SER A 128 -3.43 -6.47 -8.00
CA SER A 128 -3.92 -6.53 -9.38
C SER A 128 -3.65 -5.20 -10.09
N TRP A 129 -3.37 -5.23 -11.39
CA TRP A 129 -2.97 -4.05 -12.15
C TRP A 129 -3.62 -3.92 -13.52
N GLN A 130 -3.69 -2.68 -14.00
CA GLN A 130 -4.06 -2.30 -15.36
C GLN A 130 -3.00 -1.33 -15.90
N ALA A 131 -2.56 -1.54 -17.13
CA ALA A 131 -1.60 -0.68 -17.82
C ALA A 131 -2.16 -0.27 -19.18
N SER A 132 -2.04 1.02 -19.52
CA SER A 132 -2.48 1.59 -20.79
C SER A 132 -1.58 2.76 -21.18
N ALA A 133 -1.72 3.27 -22.40
CA ALA A 133 -1.02 4.47 -22.84
C ALA A 133 -1.39 5.73 -22.03
N ASN A 134 -2.57 5.77 -21.42
CA ASN A 134 -3.12 6.95 -20.75
C ASN A 134 -2.96 6.93 -19.22
N GLU A 135 -2.86 5.74 -18.62
CA GLU A 135 -2.72 5.56 -17.18
C GLU A 135 -2.25 4.14 -16.82
N TYR A 136 -1.59 4.05 -15.67
CA TYR A 136 -1.28 2.79 -14.98
C TYR A 136 -1.97 2.80 -13.62
N VAL A 137 -2.58 1.66 -13.25
CA VAL A 137 -3.26 1.48 -11.99
C VAL A 137 -2.78 0.19 -11.34
N ILE A 138 -2.40 0.25 -10.07
CA ILE A 138 -2.10 -0.93 -9.24
C ILE A 138 -2.97 -0.82 -7.99
N ILE A 139 -3.76 -1.85 -7.70
CA ILE A 139 -4.56 -1.95 -6.47
C ILE A 139 -4.18 -3.21 -5.71
N ASN A 140 -4.26 -3.15 -4.38
CA ASN A 140 -4.08 -4.28 -3.50
C ASN A 140 -4.95 -4.16 -2.25
N PHE A 141 -5.27 -5.31 -1.66
CA PHE A 141 -5.98 -5.43 -0.39
C PHE A 141 -5.57 -6.74 0.29
N SER A 142 -5.76 -6.82 1.61
CA SER A 142 -5.28 -7.95 2.39
C SER A 142 -6.13 -9.21 2.21
N VAL A 143 -5.45 -10.35 2.10
CA VAL A 143 -6.06 -11.68 1.98
C VAL A 143 -5.44 -12.64 2.98
N LYS A 144 -6.20 -13.65 3.37
CA LYS A 144 -5.72 -14.82 4.11
C LYS A 144 -5.21 -15.83 3.08
N HIS A 145 -3.92 -16.15 3.16
CA HIS A 145 -3.31 -17.25 2.42
C HIS A 145 -3.05 -18.42 3.39
N PRO A 146 -3.48 -19.66 3.11
CA PRO A 146 -3.40 -20.77 4.07
C PRO A 146 -2.01 -21.03 4.66
N LYS A 147 -0.96 -20.87 3.84
CA LYS A 147 0.45 -21.06 4.24
C LYS A 147 1.12 -19.83 4.90
N PHE A 148 0.44 -18.67 4.99
CA PHE A 148 0.98 -17.44 5.60
C PHE A 148 0.05 -16.88 6.69
N PRO A 149 -0.21 -17.65 7.77
CA PRO A 149 -0.98 -17.17 8.92
C PRO A 149 -0.28 -15.99 9.62
N PRO A 150 -0.96 -15.28 10.55
CA PRO A 150 -0.33 -14.30 11.42
C PRO A 150 0.84 -14.91 12.21
N ARG A 151 1.93 -14.16 12.33
CA ARG A 151 3.11 -14.56 13.12
C ARG A 151 3.03 -13.98 14.54
N LYS A 152 3.79 -14.53 15.49
CA LYS A 152 3.81 -14.06 16.89
C LYS A 152 4.73 -12.86 17.13
N ASP A 153 5.75 -12.70 16.29
CA ASP A 153 6.76 -11.65 16.33
C ASP A 153 6.31 -10.36 15.60
N LEU A 154 5.33 -10.47 14.70
CA LEU A 154 4.81 -9.37 13.87
C LEU A 154 3.32 -9.11 14.12
N VAL A 155 2.89 -7.86 13.94
CA VAL A 155 1.48 -7.48 13.92
C VAL A 155 0.96 -7.61 12.49
N ARG A 156 -0.04 -8.49 12.26
CA ARG A 156 -0.72 -8.58 10.95
C ARG A 156 -1.58 -7.33 10.74
N ALA A 157 -1.11 -6.43 9.90
CA ALA A 157 -1.86 -5.27 9.45
C ALA A 157 -2.90 -5.67 8.38
N VAL A 158 -3.84 -4.77 8.09
CA VAL A 158 -4.93 -4.99 7.13
C VAL A 158 -5.05 -3.81 6.18
N SER A 159 -4.67 -4.00 4.92
CA SER A 159 -5.06 -3.08 3.83
C SER A 159 -6.48 -3.42 3.38
N LEU A 160 -7.42 -2.50 3.57
CA LEU A 160 -8.78 -2.63 3.03
C LEU A 160 -8.80 -2.32 1.53
N LEU A 161 -8.06 -1.27 1.14
CA LEU A 161 -7.75 -0.93 -0.24
C LEU A 161 -6.56 0.02 -0.26
N THR A 162 -5.47 -0.38 -0.91
CA THR A 162 -4.29 0.47 -1.16
C THR A 162 -3.94 0.39 -2.63
N GLY A 163 -3.43 1.48 -3.20
CA GLY A 163 -3.03 1.45 -4.60
C GLY A 163 -2.36 2.73 -5.09
N TYR A 164 -2.09 2.71 -6.40
CA TYR A 164 -1.39 3.73 -7.14
C TYR A 164 -2.13 4.01 -8.45
N LEU A 165 -2.28 5.29 -8.79
CA LEU A 165 -2.71 5.78 -10.09
C LEU A 165 -1.58 6.66 -10.64
N ILE A 166 -1.02 6.27 -11.79
CA ILE A 166 0.06 7.00 -12.45
C ILE A 166 -0.44 7.46 -13.82
N GLN A 167 -0.44 8.77 -14.05
CA GLN A 167 -0.94 9.40 -15.27
C GLN A 167 0.19 10.13 -15.99
N PRO A 168 0.56 9.76 -17.23
CA PRO A 168 1.58 10.47 -18.00
C PRO A 168 1.23 11.96 -18.18
N LYS A 169 2.25 12.81 -18.16
CA LYS A 169 2.19 14.23 -18.52
C LYS A 169 3.15 14.62 -19.65
N GLY A 170 3.94 13.66 -20.12
CA GLY A 170 4.90 13.77 -21.21
C GLY A 170 5.78 12.52 -21.23
N PRO A 171 6.77 12.45 -22.14
CA PRO A 171 7.65 11.28 -22.26
C PRO A 171 8.43 10.95 -20.97
N ASN A 172 8.76 11.97 -20.17
CA ASN A 172 9.51 11.81 -18.92
C ASN A 172 8.87 12.56 -17.74
N SER A 173 7.52 12.57 -17.68
CA SER A 173 6.79 13.19 -16.56
C SER A 173 5.45 12.49 -16.31
N CYS A 174 4.98 12.51 -15.07
CA CYS A 174 3.71 11.93 -14.66
C CYS A 174 3.15 12.52 -13.36
N ILE A 175 1.83 12.49 -13.20
CA ILE A 175 1.21 12.60 -11.87
C ILE A 175 1.21 11.21 -11.25
N PHE A 176 1.82 11.09 -10.07
CA PHE A 176 1.79 9.90 -9.22
C PHE A 176 0.81 10.13 -8.08
N THR A 177 -0.23 9.30 -7.97
CA THR A 177 -1.20 9.34 -6.86
C THR A 177 -1.17 8.03 -6.11
N TYR A 178 -0.97 8.08 -4.79
CA TYR A 178 -1.12 6.96 -3.87
C TYR A 178 -2.39 7.17 -3.03
N LEU A 179 -3.19 6.11 -2.87
CA LEU A 179 -4.37 6.10 -2.02
C LEU A 179 -4.32 4.85 -1.14
N SER A 180 -4.56 5.01 0.16
CA SER A 180 -4.56 3.89 1.10
C SER A 180 -5.62 4.03 2.17
N GLN A 181 -6.37 2.94 2.36
CA GLN A 181 -7.19 2.65 3.52
C GLN A 181 -6.63 1.42 4.21
N ALA A 182 -5.76 1.62 5.19
CA ALA A 182 -5.11 0.52 5.91
C ALA A 182 -5.28 0.69 7.42
N ASP A 183 -5.68 -0.40 8.09
CA ASP A 183 -5.59 -0.54 9.54
C ASP A 183 -4.21 -1.16 9.86
N PRO A 184 -3.26 -0.39 10.42
CA PRO A 184 -1.96 -0.92 10.82
C PRO A 184 -2.04 -1.85 12.05
N ARG A 185 -3.22 -1.93 12.69
CA ARG A 185 -3.56 -2.72 13.89
C ARG A 185 -2.66 -2.38 15.10
N GLY A 186 -3.02 -2.95 16.25
CA GLY A 186 -2.31 -2.70 17.51
C GLY A 186 -2.59 -1.31 18.10
N SER A 187 -1.75 -0.86 19.03
CA SER A 187 -2.04 0.31 19.88
C SER A 187 -1.44 1.62 19.37
N LEU A 188 -1.69 1.99 18.11
CA LEU A 188 -1.15 3.25 17.56
C LEU A 188 -1.78 4.49 18.22
N PRO A 189 -0.98 5.40 18.82
CA PRO A 189 -1.49 6.66 19.34
C PRO A 189 -2.01 7.59 18.23
N LYS A 190 -3.07 8.36 18.52
CA LYS A 190 -3.65 9.35 17.58
C LYS A 190 -2.64 10.37 17.03
N TRP A 191 -1.58 10.69 17.78
CA TRP A 191 -0.51 11.58 17.30
C TRP A 191 0.32 10.98 16.15
N VAL A 192 0.44 9.66 16.06
CA VAL A 192 1.16 8.96 14.99
C VAL A 192 0.46 9.17 13.64
N VAL A 193 -0.88 9.20 13.63
CA VAL A 193 -1.67 9.49 12.41
C VAL A 193 -1.42 10.92 11.92
N ASN A 194 -1.35 11.89 12.83
CA ASN A 194 -1.08 13.29 12.50
C ASN A 194 0.37 13.51 12.02
N LYS A 195 1.38 12.98 12.73
CA LYS A 195 2.79 13.05 12.26
C LYS A 195 3.01 12.22 10.98
N GLY A 196 2.29 11.12 10.81
CA GLY A 196 2.36 10.25 9.64
C GLY A 196 1.97 10.98 8.36
N SER A 197 0.83 11.65 8.35
CA SER A 197 0.35 12.42 7.19
C SER A 197 1.19 13.66 6.87
N GLN A 198 1.75 14.34 7.88
CA GLN A 198 2.49 15.59 7.65
C GLN A 198 4.00 15.43 7.42
N VAL A 199 4.62 14.37 7.95
CA VAL A 199 6.09 14.18 7.92
C VAL A 199 6.49 12.90 7.21
N LEU A 200 5.87 11.77 7.55
CA LEU A 200 6.25 10.47 6.99
C LEU A 200 5.84 10.34 5.52
N ALA A 201 4.59 10.68 5.17
CA ALA A 201 4.10 10.59 3.81
C ALA A 201 4.95 11.41 2.80
N PRO A 202 5.28 12.70 3.04
CA PRO A 202 6.21 13.44 2.17
C PRO A 202 7.65 12.91 2.16
N LYS A 203 8.09 12.17 3.19
CA LYS A 203 9.41 11.48 3.16
C LYS A 203 9.36 10.25 2.26
N VAL A 204 8.29 9.45 2.36
CA VAL A 204 8.06 8.27 1.50
C VAL A 204 7.90 8.69 0.03
N LEU A 205 7.12 9.73 -0.28
CA LEU A 205 6.99 10.25 -1.64
C LEU A 205 8.34 10.61 -2.26
N ARG A 206 9.21 11.32 -1.53
CA ARG A 206 10.58 11.64 -2.00
C ARG A 206 11.47 10.41 -2.16
N SER A 207 11.30 9.38 -1.32
CA SER A 207 11.98 8.09 -1.48
C SER A 207 11.57 7.39 -2.79
N VAL A 208 10.26 7.34 -3.06
CA VAL A 208 9.66 6.76 -4.28
C VAL A 208 10.08 7.55 -5.53
N HIS A 209 10.09 8.88 -5.47
CA HIS A 209 10.57 9.73 -6.58
C HIS A 209 12.05 9.46 -6.89
N LYS A 210 12.90 9.42 -5.85
CA LYS A 210 14.32 9.11 -6.01
C LYS A 210 14.55 7.68 -6.51
N ALA A 211 13.71 6.72 -6.13
CA ALA A 211 13.71 5.39 -6.74
C ALA A 211 13.41 5.47 -8.24
N GLY A 212 12.38 6.23 -8.65
CA GLY A 212 12.09 6.53 -10.05
C GLY A 212 13.28 7.07 -10.84
N GLN A 213 14.00 8.05 -10.29
CA GLN A 213 15.18 8.65 -10.92
C GLN A 213 16.34 7.66 -11.10
N ASN A 214 16.53 6.73 -10.16
CA ASN A 214 17.68 5.80 -10.15
C ASN A 214 17.37 4.44 -10.80
N TYR A 215 16.10 4.11 -11.04
CA TYR A 215 15.69 2.81 -11.55
C TYR A 215 16.27 2.46 -12.93
N PRO A 216 16.33 3.34 -13.95
CA PRO A 216 16.86 2.97 -15.26
C PRO A 216 18.30 2.46 -15.20
N ALA A 217 19.15 3.13 -14.41
CA ALA A 217 20.54 2.74 -14.22
C ALA A 217 20.68 1.43 -13.42
N TRP A 218 19.87 1.26 -12.37
CA TRP A 218 19.85 0.00 -11.61
C TRP A 218 19.37 -1.17 -12.47
N LYS A 219 18.26 -1.00 -13.20
CA LYS A 219 17.63 -2.06 -13.99
C LYS A 219 18.51 -2.51 -15.15
N ALA A 220 19.25 -1.59 -15.78
CA ALA A 220 20.27 -1.91 -16.78
C ALA A 220 21.32 -2.92 -16.28
N ALA A 221 21.64 -2.89 -14.99
CA ALA A 221 22.60 -3.80 -14.34
C ALA A 221 21.95 -5.04 -13.66
N ASN A 222 20.61 -5.11 -13.60
CA ASN A 222 19.88 -6.11 -12.80
C ASN A 222 18.74 -6.75 -13.62
N SER A 223 19.12 -7.62 -14.57
CA SER A 223 18.21 -8.33 -15.48
C SER A 223 17.25 -7.36 -16.21
N PRO A 224 17.78 -6.53 -17.14
CA PRO A 224 17.03 -5.41 -17.73
C PRO A 224 15.72 -5.82 -18.40
N ASP A 225 15.75 -6.94 -19.14
CA ASP A 225 14.60 -7.46 -19.90
C ASP A 225 13.61 -8.28 -19.05
N HIS A 226 13.96 -8.60 -17.81
CA HIS A 226 13.10 -9.36 -16.90
C HIS A 226 12.12 -8.42 -16.18
N LYS A 227 10.91 -8.31 -16.75
CA LYS A 227 9.77 -7.51 -16.29
C LYS A 227 8.48 -8.33 -16.36
N PRO A 228 8.29 -9.34 -15.50
CA PRO A 228 7.13 -10.24 -15.57
C PRO A 228 5.77 -9.55 -15.41
N TRP A 229 5.72 -8.33 -14.85
CA TRP A 229 4.52 -7.50 -14.78
C TRP A 229 4.09 -6.90 -16.13
N LEU A 230 5.03 -6.76 -17.09
CA LEU A 230 4.77 -6.39 -18.49
C LEU A 230 4.65 -7.63 -19.40
N TYR A 231 5.44 -8.67 -19.11
CA TYR A 231 5.54 -9.90 -19.91
C TYR A 231 5.25 -11.12 -19.03
N PRO A 232 3.97 -11.48 -18.78
CA PRO A 232 3.62 -12.51 -17.79
C PRO A 232 4.15 -13.92 -18.10
N ILE A 233 4.66 -14.16 -19.31
CA ILE A 233 5.38 -15.39 -19.68
C ILE A 233 6.76 -15.52 -19.00
N GLN A 234 7.35 -14.43 -18.53
CA GLN A 234 8.63 -14.40 -17.82
C GLN A 234 8.53 -14.77 -16.34
N SER A 235 7.32 -14.94 -15.79
CA SER A 235 7.14 -15.19 -14.37
C SER A 235 7.33 -16.66 -14.02
N GLU A 236 8.23 -16.91 -13.07
CA GLU A 236 8.52 -18.24 -12.50
C GLU A 236 7.60 -18.61 -11.33
N LEU A 237 6.66 -17.73 -10.97
CA LEU A 237 5.72 -17.96 -9.86
C LEU A 237 4.73 -19.09 -10.19
N PRO A 238 4.39 -19.96 -9.20
CA PRO A 238 3.33 -20.95 -9.38
C PRO A 238 1.98 -20.26 -9.58
N MET A 239 1.11 -20.86 -10.40
CA MET A 239 -0.30 -20.49 -10.44
C MET A 239 -1.04 -21.05 -9.21
N MET A 240 -1.97 -20.27 -8.67
CA MET A 240 -2.84 -20.63 -7.54
C MET A 240 -4.31 -20.40 -7.93
N ASP A 241 -5.23 -21.23 -7.43
CA ASP A 241 -6.66 -20.96 -7.53
C ASP A 241 -7.03 -19.78 -6.60
N PRO A 242 -7.60 -18.67 -7.11
CA PRO A 242 -8.05 -17.57 -6.27
C PRO A 242 -9.08 -17.97 -5.19
N ALA A 243 -9.77 -19.10 -5.34
CA ALA A 243 -10.68 -19.64 -4.33
C ALA A 243 -9.98 -20.17 -3.06
N GLU A 244 -8.67 -20.42 -3.08
CA GLU A 244 -7.88 -20.73 -1.88
C GLU A 244 -7.69 -19.52 -0.95
N LEU A 245 -7.93 -18.31 -1.47
CA LEU A 245 -7.78 -17.05 -0.74
C LEU A 245 -9.13 -16.56 -0.20
N SER A 246 -9.10 -15.92 0.98
CA SER A 246 -10.26 -15.22 1.53
C SER A 246 -9.90 -13.81 1.99
N ILE A 247 -10.86 -12.89 1.98
CA ILE A 247 -10.62 -11.48 2.35
C ILE A 247 -10.19 -11.38 3.82
N GLN A 248 -9.05 -10.74 4.08
CA GLN A 248 -8.60 -10.46 5.43
C GLN A 248 -9.33 -9.21 5.96
N ARG A 249 -10.31 -9.44 6.84
CA ARG A 249 -10.94 -8.40 7.66
C ARG A 249 -10.36 -8.39 9.07
N GLY A 250 -10.56 -7.30 9.82
CA GLY A 250 -10.16 -7.19 11.23
C GLY A 250 -11.05 -6.22 12.00
N ASP A 251 -12.03 -6.59 12.84
CA ASP A 251 -12.65 -7.88 13.18
C ASP A 251 -11.74 -9.13 13.33
N SER A 252 -11.65 -10.01 12.33
CA SER A 252 -11.23 -11.42 12.37
C SER A 252 -9.75 -11.73 12.66
N LEU A 253 -9.02 -10.79 13.27
CA LEU A 253 -7.64 -10.97 13.74
C LEU A 253 -7.56 -10.71 15.24
N GLU A 254 -6.96 -11.64 15.96
CA GLU A 254 -6.56 -11.44 17.36
C GLU A 254 -5.62 -10.24 17.48
N ASN A 255 -5.73 -9.51 18.59
CA ASN A 255 -4.81 -8.42 18.89
C ASN A 255 -3.52 -9.01 19.44
N VAL A 256 -2.42 -8.83 18.73
CA VAL A 256 -1.08 -9.08 19.27
C VAL A 256 -0.84 -8.07 20.39
N ASP A 257 -0.48 -8.56 21.58
CA ASP A 257 -0.25 -7.68 22.72
C ASP A 257 0.98 -6.78 22.50
N GLU A 258 0.75 -5.46 22.60
CA GLU A 258 1.77 -4.40 22.60
C GLU A 258 1.80 -3.67 23.97
N SER A 259 1.14 -4.17 25.02
CA SER A 259 1.04 -3.48 26.33
C SER A 259 2.40 -3.19 26.97
N LEU A 260 3.27 -4.20 27.02
CA LEU A 260 4.65 -4.14 27.53
C LEU A 260 5.54 -3.09 26.85
N THR A 261 5.12 -2.53 25.70
CA THR A 261 5.88 -1.49 25.00
C THR A 261 5.73 -0.11 25.65
N LYS A 262 4.84 0.05 26.63
CA LYS A 262 4.64 1.33 27.35
C LYS A 262 5.59 1.49 28.54
N ASP A 263 5.82 0.40 29.27
CA ASP A 263 6.44 0.45 30.60
C ASP A 263 7.94 0.81 30.55
N ALA A 264 8.61 0.54 29.43
CA ALA A 264 10.01 0.90 29.21
C ALA A 264 10.30 2.41 29.22
N LYS A 265 9.26 3.27 29.21
CA LYS A 265 9.42 4.72 29.10
C LYS A 265 9.24 5.51 30.40
N GLU A 266 8.64 4.93 31.43
CA GLU A 266 8.57 5.58 32.75
C GLU A 266 9.91 5.45 33.53
N SER A 267 10.81 4.55 33.10
CA SER A 267 12.14 4.36 33.68
C SER A 267 13.26 5.22 33.08
N GLU A 268 13.12 5.74 31.86
CA GLU A 268 14.19 6.51 31.19
C GLU A 268 14.06 8.03 31.33
N ASP A 269 12.86 8.58 31.56
CA ASP A 269 12.66 10.01 31.87
C ASP A 269 12.86 10.32 33.38
N SER A 270 13.50 9.41 34.14
CA SER A 270 13.80 9.54 35.58
C SER A 270 15.28 9.31 35.90
N SER A 271 16.17 10.08 35.26
CA SER A 271 17.61 10.19 35.60
C SER A 271 18.18 11.54 35.16
#